data_AF-A0A6L3AN72-F1
#
_entry.id   AF-A0A6L3AN72-F1
#
_cell.length_a   1.000
_cell.length_b   1.000
_cell.length_c   1.000
_cell.angle_alpha   90.00
_cell.angle_beta   90.00
_cell.angle_gamma   90.00
#
_symmetry.space_group_name_H-M   'P 1'
#
loop_
_entity.id
_entity.type
_entity.pdbx_description
1 polymer ?
#
loop_
_entity_poly.entity_id
_entity_poly.type
_entity_poly.pdbx_seq_one_letter_code
_entity_poly.pdbx_strand_id
1 'polypeptide(L)'
;MKMEKSLKEYLIDFYLHKSDVFCIMPWVHMHSWPDGRVLPCCYAKCDQPIGYLNNGLKVVWNNDAYKAFRQKMLKNIPIPEYCYKCYEYDKSGNFSYRRYANKKFGKHFYEALDETDADGTYNEFTLRYLDFRFSNLCNHRCRSCGHGLSSNWYDEHVKIHGDPGLPKVIKSNNQAYLKEVLEILPSVEAVYFAGGEPLIQEEHYLILNKLREIGKTDVDLSYNTNLSILGIKNYDVFDLWRGFKSLRIGASLDGSGSRGELLRKGQSWEVIVRNRKKLMESPPEVGYFEFGVSATVGAMNVLHIPDFHREWIDAGLIPPNAFLINPIMDPNFLRVNILPREYKDQVEKKYKTFMRECLSGYAETYQEYEAFLRLMWEHDLQEYLPTYFWWIKTLDESRGENFVQVFPEWKELFLKYAK
;
A
#
# COMPACT_ATOMS: atom_id res chain seq x y z
N MET A 1 -32.46 2.59 -28.16
CA MET A 1 -32.01 1.23 -27.79
C MET A 1 -30.69 0.77 -28.42
N LYS A 2 -30.59 0.41 -29.72
CA LYS A 2 -29.29 -0.09 -30.28
C LYS A 2 -28.16 0.96 -30.26
N MET A 3 -28.48 2.21 -30.59
CA MET A 3 -27.53 3.33 -30.61
C MET A 3 -27.07 3.77 -29.20
N GLU A 4 -27.95 3.67 -28.20
CA GLU A 4 -27.60 3.92 -26.80
C GLU A 4 -26.71 2.82 -26.24
N LYS A 5 -26.98 1.55 -26.59
CA LYS A 5 -26.14 0.42 -26.21
C LYS A 5 -24.72 0.56 -26.80
N SER A 6 -24.61 0.98 -28.06
CA SER A 6 -23.30 1.22 -28.69
C SER A 6 -22.54 2.41 -28.08
N LEU A 7 -23.24 3.48 -27.67
CA LEU A 7 -22.60 4.61 -26.98
C LEU A 7 -22.12 4.19 -25.58
N LYS A 8 -22.94 3.44 -24.83
CA LYS A 8 -22.58 2.93 -23.51
C LYS A 8 -21.34 2.04 -23.58
N GLU A 9 -21.28 1.10 -24.52
CA GLU A 9 -20.11 0.23 -24.72
C GLU A 9 -18.85 1.03 -25.09
N TYR A 10 -19.00 2.04 -25.96
CA TYR A 10 -17.89 2.94 -26.32
C TYR A 10 -17.36 3.73 -25.11
N LEU A 11 -18.24 4.27 -24.26
CA LEU A 11 -17.83 5.03 -23.08
C LEU A 11 -17.07 4.15 -22.08
N ILE A 12 -17.51 2.90 -21.85
CA ILE A 12 -16.79 1.95 -21.00
C ILE A 12 -15.39 1.70 -21.54
N ASP A 13 -15.28 1.39 -22.83
CA ASP A 13 -13.99 1.09 -23.45
C ASP A 13 -13.04 2.31 -23.37
N PHE A 14 -13.56 3.50 -23.66
CA PHE A 14 -12.80 4.73 -23.53
C PHE A 14 -12.32 4.98 -22.09
N TYR A 15 -13.23 5.04 -21.12
CA TYR A 15 -12.88 5.44 -19.75
C TYR A 15 -12.11 4.37 -18.97
N LEU A 16 -12.46 3.09 -19.13
CA LEU A 16 -11.87 2.02 -18.33
C LEU A 16 -10.63 1.39 -18.96
N HIS A 17 -10.45 1.50 -20.28
CA HIS A 17 -9.35 0.82 -20.99
C HIS A 17 -8.41 1.77 -21.75
N LYS A 18 -8.89 2.89 -22.28
CA LYS A 18 -8.08 3.81 -23.12
C LYS A 18 -7.66 5.10 -22.43
N SER A 19 -8.41 5.55 -21.42
CA SER A 19 -8.10 6.77 -20.69
C SER A 19 -6.87 6.58 -19.81
N ASP A 20 -5.97 7.57 -19.85
CA ASP A 20 -4.83 7.69 -18.92
C ASP A 20 -5.17 8.46 -17.63
N VAL A 21 -6.40 8.95 -17.52
CA VAL A 21 -6.83 9.86 -16.45
C VAL A 21 -7.86 9.23 -15.53
N PHE A 22 -8.89 8.63 -16.11
CA PHE A 22 -10.08 8.21 -15.38
C PHE A 22 -9.76 7.16 -14.33
N CYS A 23 -10.35 7.34 -13.15
CA CYS A 23 -10.29 6.44 -12.02
C CYS A 23 -11.68 6.34 -11.39
N ILE A 24 -12.18 5.12 -11.18
CA ILE A 24 -13.49 4.89 -10.55
C ILE A 24 -13.51 5.16 -9.03
N MET A 25 -12.35 5.31 -8.38
CA MET A 25 -12.22 5.48 -6.93
C MET A 25 -13.16 6.53 -6.30
N PRO A 26 -13.37 7.73 -6.88
CA PRO A 26 -14.21 8.78 -6.28
C PRO A 26 -15.69 8.42 -6.08
N TRP A 27 -16.14 7.32 -6.68
CA TRP A 27 -17.52 6.82 -6.58
C TRP A 27 -17.66 5.56 -5.75
N VAL A 28 -16.56 4.91 -5.37
CA VAL A 28 -16.58 3.62 -4.68
C VAL A 28 -15.80 3.62 -3.37
N HIS A 29 -15.00 4.66 -3.13
CA HIS A 29 -13.96 4.67 -2.10
C HIS A 29 -13.72 6.07 -1.53
N MET A 30 -13.30 6.10 -0.26
CA MET A 30 -12.64 7.23 0.39
C MET A 30 -11.48 6.68 1.22
N HIS A 31 -10.37 7.40 1.32
CA HIS A 31 -9.25 6.98 2.16
C HIS A 31 -9.12 7.90 3.38
N SER A 32 -9.11 7.33 4.59
CA SER A 32 -8.89 8.09 5.82
C SER A 32 -7.51 7.81 6.41
N TRP A 33 -6.88 8.84 6.96
CA TRP A 33 -5.60 8.77 7.64
C TRP A 33 -5.80 8.70 9.17
N PRO A 34 -4.79 8.24 9.96
CA PRO A 34 -4.94 8.11 11.41
C PRO A 34 -5.28 9.40 12.15
N ASP A 35 -4.95 10.57 11.60
CA ASP A 35 -5.26 11.89 12.17
C ASP A 35 -6.58 12.49 11.68
N GLY A 36 -7.38 11.72 10.93
CA GLY A 36 -8.69 12.13 10.46
C GLY A 36 -8.69 12.91 9.14
N ARG A 37 -7.52 13.12 8.50
CA ARG A 37 -7.47 13.58 7.11
C ARG A 37 -8.13 12.58 6.17
N VAL A 38 -8.81 13.08 5.15
CA VAL A 38 -9.38 12.26 4.07
C VAL A 38 -8.66 12.58 2.77
N LEU A 39 -8.29 11.53 2.04
CA LEU A 39 -7.60 11.53 0.77
C LEU A 39 -8.46 10.82 -0.29
N PRO A 40 -8.27 11.10 -1.59
CA PRO A 40 -9.03 10.43 -2.66
C PRO A 40 -8.67 8.94 -2.79
N CYS A 41 -7.43 8.58 -2.45
CA CYS A 41 -6.97 7.20 -2.32
C CYS A 41 -5.64 7.15 -1.55
N CYS A 42 -5.15 5.96 -1.22
CA CYS A 42 -3.87 5.76 -0.53
C CYS A 42 -2.61 6.12 -1.35
N TYR A 43 -2.74 6.34 -2.67
CA TYR A 43 -1.65 6.78 -3.53
C TYR A 43 -1.50 8.31 -3.58
N ALA A 44 -2.48 9.07 -3.10
CA ALA A 44 -2.41 10.52 -3.04
C ALA A 44 -1.31 11.01 -2.08
N LYS A 45 -0.84 12.25 -2.26
CA LYS A 45 0.05 12.87 -1.29
C LYS A 45 -0.69 13.08 0.02
N CYS A 46 -0.10 12.65 1.13
CA CYS A 46 -0.77 12.72 2.43
C CYS A 46 -0.97 14.16 2.94
N ASP A 47 -0.19 15.12 2.44
CA ASP A 47 -0.27 16.54 2.78
C ASP A 47 -1.31 17.33 1.96
N GLN A 48 -2.01 16.68 1.02
CA GLN A 48 -3.10 17.27 0.22
C GLN A 48 -4.44 16.59 0.54
N PRO A 49 -5.02 16.80 1.73
CA PRO A 49 -6.31 16.23 2.08
C PRO A 49 -7.44 16.89 1.27
N ILE A 50 -8.41 16.08 0.87
CA ILE A 50 -9.65 16.53 0.23
C ILE A 50 -10.79 16.71 1.23
N GLY A 51 -10.56 16.44 2.51
CA GLY A 51 -11.53 16.63 3.59
C GLY A 51 -11.01 16.13 4.93
N TYR A 52 -11.86 16.21 5.95
CA TYR A 52 -11.56 15.79 7.32
C TYR A 52 -12.78 15.09 7.94
N LEU A 53 -12.53 14.04 8.71
CA LEU A 53 -13.58 13.20 9.32
C LEU A 53 -14.38 13.90 10.43
N ASN A 54 -13.92 15.05 10.94
CA ASN A 54 -14.63 15.81 11.97
C ASN A 54 -16.03 16.25 11.54
N ASN A 55 -16.30 16.33 10.23
CA ASN A 55 -17.60 16.68 9.67
C ASN A 55 -18.48 15.46 9.32
N GLY A 56 -17.98 14.22 9.52
CA GLY A 56 -18.65 12.98 9.11
C GLY A 56 -18.35 12.59 7.66
N LEU A 57 -18.41 11.28 7.36
CA LEU A 57 -18.08 10.73 6.04
C LEU A 57 -19.01 11.26 4.95
N LYS A 58 -20.31 11.34 5.24
CA LYS A 58 -21.34 11.82 4.31
C LYS A 58 -21.09 13.25 3.86
N VAL A 59 -20.61 14.11 4.76
CA VAL A 59 -20.31 15.51 4.42
C VAL A 59 -19.09 15.58 3.52
N VAL A 60 -18.04 14.83 3.83
CA VAL A 60 -16.83 14.80 2.98
C VAL A 60 -17.14 14.23 1.59
N TRP A 61 -18.01 13.24 1.49
CA TRP A 61 -18.39 12.58 0.23
C TRP A 61 -18.89 13.53 -0.86
N ASN A 62 -19.54 14.64 -0.49
CA ASN A 62 -20.07 15.64 -1.43
C ASN A 62 -19.58 17.06 -1.11
N ASN A 63 -18.40 17.20 -0.49
CA ASN A 63 -17.78 18.51 -0.37
C ASN A 63 -17.25 19.01 -1.73
N ASP A 64 -16.91 20.29 -1.80
CA ASP A 64 -16.50 20.93 -3.05
C ASP A 64 -15.28 20.25 -3.70
N ALA A 65 -14.33 19.74 -2.90
CA ALA A 65 -13.15 19.03 -3.40
C ALA A 65 -13.51 17.69 -4.05
N TYR A 66 -14.35 16.85 -3.43
CA TYR A 66 -14.80 15.58 -3.99
C TYR A 66 -15.63 15.79 -5.26
N LYS A 67 -16.55 16.75 -5.25
CA LYS A 67 -17.37 17.10 -6.42
C LYS A 67 -16.50 17.55 -7.59
N ALA A 68 -15.55 18.45 -7.35
CA ALA A 68 -14.57 18.88 -8.35
C ALA A 68 -13.71 17.72 -8.87
N PHE A 69 -13.34 16.77 -8.00
CA PHE A 69 -12.60 15.57 -8.39
C PHE A 69 -13.41 14.71 -9.37
N ARG A 70 -14.68 14.41 -9.06
CA ARG A 70 -15.58 13.65 -9.95
C ARG A 70 -15.79 14.34 -11.28
N GLN A 71 -16.02 15.66 -11.29
CA GLN A 71 -16.13 16.43 -12.54
C GLN A 71 -14.89 16.32 -13.42
N LYS A 72 -13.69 16.45 -12.84
CA LYS A 72 -12.43 16.31 -13.59
C LYS A 72 -12.28 14.90 -14.16
N MET A 73 -12.62 13.87 -13.39
CA MET A 73 -12.59 12.48 -13.87
C MET A 73 -13.56 12.24 -15.04
N LEU A 74 -14.81 12.72 -14.94
CA LEU A 74 -15.82 12.62 -16.01
C LEU A 74 -15.53 13.49 -17.24
N LYS A 75 -14.68 14.52 -17.09
CA LYS A 75 -14.17 15.34 -18.21
C LYS A 75 -12.82 14.84 -18.74
N ASN A 76 -12.31 13.73 -18.20
CA ASN A 76 -11.01 13.18 -18.54
C ASN A 76 -9.84 14.18 -18.35
N ILE A 77 -9.94 15.05 -17.34
CA ILE A 77 -8.94 16.09 -17.00
C ILE A 77 -7.97 15.55 -15.94
N PRO A 78 -6.65 15.52 -16.19
CA PRO A 78 -5.66 15.05 -15.22
C PRO A 78 -5.69 15.82 -13.89
N ILE A 79 -5.38 15.13 -12.79
CA ILE A 79 -5.24 15.74 -11.44
C ILE A 79 -3.89 15.35 -10.81
N PRO A 80 -2.77 15.92 -11.29
CA PRO A 80 -1.42 15.51 -10.85
C PRO A 80 -1.19 15.63 -9.35
N GLU A 81 -1.82 16.62 -8.70
CA GLU A 81 -1.77 16.84 -7.24
C GLU A 81 -2.08 15.55 -6.45
N TYR A 82 -3.08 14.79 -6.88
CA TYR A 82 -3.49 13.56 -6.21
C TYR A 82 -3.03 12.28 -6.92
N CYS A 83 -2.85 12.32 -8.24
CA CYS A 83 -2.70 11.11 -9.06
C CYS A 83 -1.29 10.89 -9.64
N TYR A 84 -0.30 11.74 -9.32
CA TYR A 84 1.05 11.66 -9.89
C TYR A 84 1.69 10.26 -9.82
N LYS A 85 1.54 9.53 -8.69
CA LYS A 85 2.09 8.17 -8.57
C LYS A 85 1.51 7.23 -9.62
N CYS A 86 0.21 7.31 -9.88
CA CYS A 86 -0.41 6.48 -10.92
C CYS A 86 0.09 6.87 -12.32
N TYR A 87 0.26 8.17 -12.59
CA TYR A 87 0.80 8.63 -13.88
C TYR A 87 2.25 8.18 -14.09
N GLU A 88 3.08 8.21 -13.06
CA GLU A 88 4.46 7.73 -13.11
C GLU A 88 4.55 6.21 -13.26
N TYR A 89 3.69 5.46 -12.56
CA TYR A 89 3.57 4.01 -12.74
C TYR A 89 3.12 3.65 -14.16
N ASP A 90 2.06 4.28 -14.67
CA ASP A 90 1.55 3.99 -16.01
C ASP A 90 2.61 4.30 -17.09
N LYS A 91 3.36 5.41 -16.95
CA LYS A 91 4.44 5.80 -17.86
C LYS A 91 5.59 4.79 -17.90
N SER A 92 5.97 4.23 -16.75
CA SER A 92 7.00 3.18 -16.67
C SER A 92 6.49 1.81 -17.14
N GLY A 93 5.23 1.69 -17.55
CA GLY A 93 4.57 0.45 -17.97
C GLY A 93 4.17 -0.44 -16.79
N ASN A 94 4.19 0.07 -15.56
CA ASN A 94 3.64 -0.61 -14.40
C ASN A 94 2.10 -0.60 -14.44
N PHE A 95 1.49 -1.53 -13.70
CA PHE A 95 0.04 -1.54 -13.50
C PHE A 95 -0.32 -0.63 -12.31
N SER A 96 -0.67 0.63 -12.59
CA SER A 96 -0.98 1.58 -11.52
C SER A 96 -2.22 1.19 -10.71
N TYR A 97 -2.32 1.78 -9.52
CA TYR A 97 -3.48 1.60 -8.64
C TYR A 97 -4.80 2.07 -9.28
N ARG A 98 -4.74 3.08 -10.17
CA ARG A 98 -5.87 3.52 -11.00
C ARG A 98 -6.37 2.41 -11.91
N ARG A 99 -5.47 1.74 -12.63
CA ARG A 99 -5.82 0.62 -13.52
C ARG A 99 -6.36 -0.57 -12.73
N TYR A 100 -5.79 -0.84 -11.56
CA TYR A 100 -6.34 -1.83 -10.62
C TYR A 100 -7.77 -1.48 -10.18
N ALA A 101 -8.00 -0.24 -9.75
CA ALA A 101 -9.32 0.22 -9.34
C ALA A 101 -10.34 0.09 -10.47
N ASN A 102 -10.00 0.52 -11.68
CA ASN A 102 -10.87 0.41 -12.86
C ASN A 102 -11.16 -1.05 -13.22
N LYS A 103 -10.16 -1.94 -13.15
CA LYS A 103 -10.36 -3.37 -13.40
C LYS A 103 -11.29 -4.01 -12.36
N LYS A 104 -11.15 -3.64 -11.08
CA LYS A 104 -11.90 -4.25 -9.97
C LYS A 104 -13.32 -3.69 -9.83
N PHE A 105 -13.48 -2.38 -9.94
CA PHE A 105 -14.73 -1.68 -9.64
C PHE A 105 -15.38 -1.02 -10.86
N GLY A 106 -14.80 -1.16 -12.05
CA GLY A 106 -15.31 -0.54 -13.28
C GLY A 106 -16.73 -0.94 -13.67
N LYS A 107 -17.25 -2.06 -13.14
CA LYS A 107 -18.67 -2.42 -13.26
C LYS A 107 -19.63 -1.34 -12.72
N HIS A 108 -19.15 -0.47 -11.82
CA HIS A 108 -19.89 0.66 -11.24
C HIS A 108 -19.80 1.94 -12.08
N PHE A 109 -19.12 1.92 -13.23
CA PHE A 109 -18.93 3.11 -14.07
C PHE A 109 -20.25 3.73 -14.55
N TYR A 110 -21.25 2.92 -14.93
CA TYR A 110 -22.53 3.48 -15.37
C TYR A 110 -23.31 4.12 -14.23
N GLU A 111 -23.32 3.51 -13.04
CA GLU A 111 -23.92 4.11 -11.85
C GLU A 111 -23.24 5.45 -11.55
N ALA A 112 -21.91 5.50 -11.61
CA ALA A 112 -21.14 6.72 -11.45
C ALA A 112 -21.50 7.80 -12.50
N LEU A 113 -21.71 7.42 -13.76
CA LEU A 113 -22.03 8.36 -14.83
C LEU A 113 -23.48 8.85 -14.75
N ASP A 114 -24.44 7.95 -14.54
CA ASP A 114 -25.88 8.24 -14.61
C ASP A 114 -26.37 8.98 -13.34
N GLU A 115 -25.74 8.75 -12.17
CA GLU A 115 -26.16 9.29 -10.87
C GLU A 115 -25.30 10.48 -10.37
N THR A 116 -24.34 10.95 -11.17
CA THR A 116 -23.56 12.16 -10.84
C THR A 116 -24.19 13.41 -11.45
N ASP A 117 -24.58 14.35 -10.61
CA ASP A 117 -25.11 15.65 -11.04
C ASP A 117 -24.06 16.49 -11.78
N ALA A 118 -24.51 17.48 -12.54
CA ALA A 118 -23.62 18.35 -13.32
C ALA A 118 -22.55 19.08 -12.47
N ASP A 119 -22.84 19.35 -11.19
CA ASP A 119 -21.90 19.98 -10.26
C ASP A 119 -20.91 18.98 -9.61
N GLY A 120 -21.04 17.68 -9.90
CA GLY A 120 -20.23 16.60 -9.34
C GLY A 120 -20.81 15.94 -8.08
N THR A 121 -22.01 16.34 -7.64
CA THR A 121 -22.71 15.70 -6.53
C THR A 121 -23.07 14.25 -6.89
N TYR A 122 -22.83 13.33 -5.95
CA TYR A 122 -23.26 11.93 -6.06
C TYR A 122 -24.10 11.61 -4.81
N ASN A 123 -25.42 11.62 -4.95
CA ASN A 123 -26.36 11.64 -3.83
C ASN A 123 -26.33 10.35 -2.99
N GLU A 124 -26.07 9.22 -3.65
CA GLU A 124 -25.98 7.93 -2.97
C GLU A 124 -24.67 7.84 -2.18
N PHE A 125 -24.76 7.80 -0.85
CA PHE A 125 -23.59 7.58 0.01
C PHE A 125 -23.37 6.09 0.22
N THR A 126 -22.73 5.46 -0.77
CA THR A 126 -22.41 4.03 -0.75
C THR A 126 -20.93 3.82 -1.03
N LEU A 127 -20.20 3.24 -0.07
CA LEU A 127 -18.81 2.81 -0.29
C LEU A 127 -18.78 1.32 -0.63
N ARG A 128 -18.13 1.00 -1.75
CA ARG A 128 -17.88 -0.39 -2.18
C ARG A 128 -16.52 -0.90 -1.73
N TYR A 129 -15.58 0.01 -1.45
CA TYR A 129 -14.22 -0.32 -1.07
C TYR A 129 -13.76 0.44 0.18
N LEU A 130 -13.45 -0.32 1.23
CA LEU A 130 -13.00 0.19 2.51
C LEU A 130 -11.47 0.10 2.63
N ASP A 131 -10.77 1.24 2.70
CA ASP A 131 -9.35 1.35 3.06
C ASP A 131 -9.19 2.56 3.99
N PHE A 132 -9.48 2.34 5.27
CA PHE A 132 -9.47 3.34 6.33
C PHE A 132 -8.37 3.05 7.35
N ARG A 133 -7.59 4.07 7.70
CA ARG A 133 -6.50 3.97 8.68
C ARG A 133 -6.98 4.55 10.01
N PHE A 134 -7.53 3.68 10.85
CA PHE A 134 -8.08 4.07 12.15
C PHE A 134 -7.01 4.52 13.15
N SER A 135 -5.81 3.94 13.06
CA SER A 135 -4.72 4.25 13.96
C SER A 135 -3.35 4.01 13.32
N ASN A 136 -2.34 4.70 13.84
CA ASN A 136 -0.92 4.40 13.58
C ASN A 136 -0.38 3.29 14.50
N LEU A 137 -1.19 2.65 15.36
CA LEU A 137 -0.73 1.61 16.28
C LEU A 137 -0.01 0.49 15.52
N CYS A 138 1.29 0.34 15.78
CA CYS A 138 2.17 -0.63 15.14
C CYS A 138 3.25 -1.10 16.11
N ASN A 139 3.61 -2.39 16.03
CA ASN A 139 4.68 -2.98 16.81
C ASN A 139 6.06 -2.92 16.12
N HIS A 140 6.20 -2.26 14.96
CA HIS A 140 7.47 -2.09 14.24
C HIS A 140 7.80 -0.62 14.00
N ARG A 141 9.08 -0.28 13.80
CA ARG A 141 9.54 1.05 13.37
C ARG A 141 10.46 0.96 12.14
N CYS A 142 9.89 0.59 10.99
CA CYS A 142 10.63 0.34 9.75
C CYS A 142 11.32 1.60 9.21
N ARG A 143 12.54 1.50 8.66
CA ARG A 143 13.38 2.63 8.17
C ARG A 143 12.74 3.45 7.03
N SER A 144 11.76 2.87 6.36
CA SER A 144 10.95 3.49 5.30
C SER A 144 9.61 4.09 5.79
N CYS A 145 9.34 4.05 7.09
CA CYS A 145 8.12 4.53 7.72
C CYS A 145 8.38 5.79 8.56
N GLY A 146 7.32 6.37 9.14
CA GLY A 146 7.42 7.47 10.11
C GLY A 146 6.34 7.41 11.18
N HIS A 147 6.40 8.35 12.13
CA HIS A 147 5.51 8.41 13.29
C HIS A 147 4.01 8.41 12.92
N GLY A 148 3.62 9.09 11.84
CA GLY A 148 2.22 9.12 11.38
C GLY A 148 1.64 7.75 10.98
N LEU A 149 2.50 6.75 10.77
CA LEU A 149 2.12 5.40 10.32
C LEU A 149 2.58 4.29 11.29
N SER A 150 3.35 4.63 12.32
CA SER A 150 3.71 3.70 13.39
C SER A 150 3.91 4.42 14.72
N SER A 151 3.19 3.97 15.74
CA SER A 151 3.33 4.46 17.12
C SER A 151 4.71 4.15 17.71
N ASN A 152 5.38 3.09 17.25
CA ASN A 152 6.73 2.72 17.70
C ASN A 152 7.82 3.64 17.15
N TRP A 153 7.49 4.53 16.20
CA TRP A 153 8.39 5.56 15.69
C TRP A 153 8.42 6.84 16.54
N TYR A 154 7.49 7.03 17.49
CA TYR A 154 7.31 8.31 18.18
C TYR A 154 8.57 8.80 18.92
N ASP A 155 9.14 7.96 19.78
CA ASP A 155 10.28 8.37 20.62
C ASP A 155 11.51 8.73 19.76
N GLU A 156 11.68 8.01 18.64
CA GLU A 156 12.73 8.28 17.66
C GLU A 156 12.46 9.56 16.86
N HIS A 157 11.20 9.80 16.47
CA HIS A 157 10.81 11.05 15.84
C HIS A 157 11.08 12.25 16.74
N VAL A 158 10.71 12.17 18.04
CA VAL A 158 10.99 13.23 19.02
C VAL A 158 12.48 13.50 19.15
N LYS A 159 13.31 12.45 19.17
CA LYS A 159 14.77 12.58 19.23
C LYS A 159 15.38 13.24 17.99
N ILE A 160 14.86 12.95 16.80
CA ILE A 160 15.43 13.41 15.52
C ILE A 160 14.86 14.77 15.08
N HIS A 161 13.56 14.99 15.27
CA HIS A 161 12.81 16.11 14.70
C HIS A 161 12.13 17.01 15.74
N GLY A 162 12.06 16.59 17.01
CA GLY A 162 11.29 17.27 18.05
C GLY A 162 9.84 16.79 18.17
N ASP A 163 9.09 17.41 19.08
CA ASP A 163 7.69 17.06 19.35
C ASP A 163 6.81 17.33 18.11
N PRO A 164 6.11 16.32 17.56
CA PRO A 164 5.24 16.50 16.40
C PRO A 164 3.92 17.21 16.71
N GLY A 165 3.62 17.52 17.98
CA GLY A 165 2.33 18.08 18.40
C GLY A 165 1.16 17.09 18.28
N LEU A 166 1.45 15.80 18.12
CA LEU A 166 0.51 14.70 17.98
C LEU A 166 0.83 13.61 19.02
N PRO A 167 -0.19 12.87 19.53
CA PRO A 167 0.06 11.79 20.48
C PRO A 167 0.82 10.62 19.83
N LYS A 168 1.60 9.89 20.63
CA LYS A 168 2.32 8.66 20.22
C LYS A 168 1.43 7.68 19.46
N VAL A 169 0.23 7.43 19.97
CA VAL A 169 -0.81 6.66 19.28
C VAL A 169 -1.84 7.64 18.75
N ILE A 170 -1.83 7.85 17.45
CA ILE A 170 -2.81 8.65 16.71
C ILE A 170 -4.00 7.75 16.42
N LYS A 171 -5.19 8.25 16.71
CA LYS A 171 -6.45 7.54 16.49
C LYS A 171 -7.50 8.49 15.92
N SER A 172 -8.08 8.12 14.79
CA SER A 172 -9.20 8.83 14.16
C SER A 172 -10.56 8.25 14.56
N ASN A 173 -10.58 7.17 15.35
CA ASN A 173 -11.81 6.50 15.79
C ASN A 173 -12.48 7.17 16.99
N ASN A 174 -13.16 8.30 16.76
CA ASN A 174 -14.25 8.61 17.68
C ASN A 174 -15.40 7.60 17.44
N GLN A 175 -16.22 7.34 18.46
CA GLN A 175 -17.31 6.35 18.37
C GLN A 175 -18.29 6.66 17.23
N ALA A 176 -18.47 7.93 16.89
CA ALA A 176 -19.32 8.37 15.78
C ALA A 176 -18.76 7.90 14.42
N TYR A 177 -17.47 8.10 14.17
CA TYR A 177 -16.82 7.66 12.94
C TYR A 177 -16.88 6.15 12.77
N LEU A 178 -16.54 5.39 13.82
CA LEU A 178 -16.66 3.93 13.76
C LEU A 178 -18.09 3.50 13.48
N LYS A 179 -19.09 4.14 14.10
CA LYS A 179 -20.50 3.86 13.83
C LYS A 179 -20.86 4.10 12.37
N GLU A 180 -20.45 5.23 11.78
CA GLU A 180 -20.66 5.50 10.35
C GLU A 180 -20.01 4.43 9.46
N VAL A 181 -18.81 3.96 9.81
CA VAL A 181 -18.16 2.86 9.09
C VAL A 181 -18.94 1.55 9.21
N LEU A 182 -19.47 1.21 10.38
CA LEU A 182 -20.25 -0.01 10.57
C LEU A 182 -21.58 0.03 9.80
N GLU A 183 -22.19 1.21 9.66
CA GLU A 183 -23.44 1.42 8.92
C GLU A 183 -23.29 1.22 7.40
N ILE A 184 -22.11 1.44 6.83
CA ILE A 184 -21.84 1.26 5.38
C ILE A 184 -21.46 -0.17 5.00
N LEU A 185 -21.12 -1.04 5.96
CA LEU A 185 -20.66 -2.40 5.69
C LEU A 185 -21.59 -3.25 4.78
N PRO A 186 -22.93 -3.11 4.83
CA PRO A 186 -23.81 -3.85 3.92
C PRO A 186 -23.51 -3.61 2.42
N SER A 187 -23.00 -2.43 2.05
CA SER A 187 -22.73 -2.07 0.66
C SER A 187 -21.31 -2.42 0.19
N VAL A 188 -20.42 -2.82 1.09
CA VAL A 188 -19.00 -3.05 0.82
C VAL A 188 -18.80 -4.34 0.02
N GLU A 189 -17.94 -4.27 -0.98
CA GLU A 189 -17.51 -5.41 -1.80
C GLU A 189 -16.09 -5.87 -1.45
N ALA A 190 -15.25 -4.95 -0.95
CA ALA A 190 -13.88 -5.25 -0.55
C ALA A 190 -13.44 -4.42 0.65
N VAL A 191 -12.66 -5.05 1.54
CA VAL A 191 -12.01 -4.38 2.67
C VAL A 191 -10.50 -4.63 2.58
N TYR A 192 -9.73 -3.55 2.59
CA TYR A 192 -8.29 -3.59 2.70
C TYR A 192 -7.85 -3.11 4.08
N PHE A 193 -7.32 -4.05 4.86
CA PHE A 193 -6.76 -3.79 6.17
C PHE A 193 -5.27 -3.49 6.05
N ALA A 194 -4.91 -2.27 6.39
CA ALA A 194 -3.54 -1.82 6.54
C ALA A 194 -3.52 -0.57 7.46
N GLY A 195 -2.35 -0.02 7.77
CA GLY A 195 -2.19 1.09 8.71
C GLY A 195 -0.89 0.95 9.44
N GLY A 196 -0.93 1.08 10.77
CA GLY A 196 0.18 0.61 11.61
C GLY A 196 0.40 -0.90 11.45
N GLU A 197 -0.15 -1.71 12.34
CA GLU A 197 -0.26 -3.16 12.12
C GLU A 197 -1.73 -3.56 12.29
N PRO A 198 -2.46 -3.91 11.20
CA PRO A 198 -3.89 -4.15 11.27
C PRO A 198 -4.26 -5.26 12.26
N LEU A 199 -3.42 -6.30 12.41
CA LEU A 199 -3.73 -7.44 13.27
C LEU A 199 -3.66 -7.12 14.76
N ILE A 200 -3.19 -5.93 15.16
CA ILE A 200 -3.22 -5.46 16.55
C ILE A 200 -4.19 -4.30 16.80
N GLN A 201 -4.96 -3.90 15.79
CA GLN A 201 -5.94 -2.81 15.88
C GLN A 201 -7.32 -3.37 16.24
N GLU A 202 -7.98 -2.79 17.24
CA GLU A 202 -9.28 -3.26 17.73
C GLU A 202 -10.38 -3.10 16.66
N GLU A 203 -10.28 -2.04 15.85
CA GLU A 203 -11.21 -1.69 14.79
C GLU A 203 -11.28 -2.77 13.71
N HIS A 204 -10.16 -3.46 13.45
CA HIS A 204 -10.12 -4.61 12.54
C HIS A 204 -11.04 -5.74 13.04
N TYR A 205 -10.99 -6.07 14.32
CA TYR A 205 -11.82 -7.12 14.93
C TYR A 205 -13.30 -6.72 14.93
N LEU A 206 -13.61 -5.44 15.21
CA LEU A 206 -14.99 -4.93 15.20
C LEU A 206 -15.61 -5.00 13.81
N ILE A 207 -14.86 -4.63 12.76
CA ILE A 207 -15.33 -4.71 11.37
C ILE A 207 -15.57 -6.17 10.95
N LEU A 208 -14.64 -7.08 11.22
CA LEU A 208 -14.80 -8.50 10.87
C LEU A 208 -16.00 -9.14 11.59
N ASN A 209 -16.15 -8.87 12.89
CA ASN A 209 -17.30 -9.36 13.64
C ASN A 209 -18.61 -8.82 13.09
N LYS A 210 -18.68 -7.52 12.76
CA LYS A 210 -19.90 -6.94 12.20
C LYS A 210 -20.25 -7.52 10.84
N LEU A 211 -19.27 -7.70 9.95
CA LEU A 211 -19.47 -8.35 8.65
C LEU A 211 -20.07 -9.76 8.81
N ARG A 212 -19.56 -10.54 9.77
CA ARG A 212 -20.09 -11.87 10.08
C ARG A 212 -21.51 -11.81 10.67
N GLU A 213 -21.75 -10.90 11.60
CA GLU A 213 -23.06 -10.69 12.23
C GLU A 213 -24.16 -10.42 11.20
N ILE A 214 -23.88 -9.61 10.18
CA ILE A 214 -24.83 -9.28 9.11
C ILE A 214 -24.80 -10.27 7.93
N GLY A 215 -24.03 -11.36 8.02
CA GLY A 215 -23.90 -12.35 6.95
C GLY A 215 -23.17 -11.88 5.69
N LYS A 216 -22.43 -10.76 5.76
CA LYS A 216 -21.73 -10.13 4.64
C LYS A 216 -20.33 -10.73 4.46
N THR A 217 -20.27 -12.03 4.21
CA THR A 217 -19.02 -12.78 4.01
C THR A 217 -18.62 -12.91 2.54
N ASP A 218 -19.44 -12.41 1.61
CA ASP A 218 -19.16 -12.32 0.17
C ASP A 218 -18.15 -11.20 -0.21
N VAL A 219 -17.52 -10.59 0.79
CA VAL A 219 -16.55 -9.50 0.69
C VAL A 219 -15.14 -10.04 0.42
N ASP A 220 -14.39 -9.34 -0.42
CA ASP A 220 -12.97 -9.62 -0.63
C ASP A 220 -12.13 -8.95 0.46
N LEU A 221 -11.47 -9.75 1.29
CA LEU A 221 -10.54 -9.27 2.31
C LEU A 221 -9.11 -9.21 1.74
N SER A 222 -8.42 -8.10 2.01
CA SER A 222 -7.00 -7.92 1.68
C SER A 222 -6.25 -7.36 2.89
N TYR A 223 -5.01 -7.79 3.09
CA TYR A 223 -4.16 -7.35 4.20
C TYR A 223 -2.78 -6.94 3.71
N ASN A 224 -2.27 -5.84 4.25
CA ASN A 224 -0.83 -5.66 4.41
C ASN A 224 -0.50 -5.71 5.90
N THR A 225 0.22 -6.75 6.30
CA THR A 225 0.63 -7.02 7.69
C THR A 225 2.13 -7.28 7.74
N ASN A 226 2.78 -6.91 8.84
CA ASN A 226 4.16 -7.29 9.11
C ASN A 226 4.34 -8.79 9.46
N LEU A 227 3.24 -9.55 9.56
CA LEU A 227 3.21 -11.00 9.81
C LEU A 227 3.83 -11.43 11.15
N SER A 228 4.14 -10.51 12.05
CA SER A 228 4.76 -10.84 13.36
C SER A 228 3.74 -11.41 14.35
N ILE A 229 2.44 -11.16 14.14
CA ILE A 229 1.33 -11.53 15.02
C ILE A 229 0.20 -12.10 14.16
N LEU A 230 -0.47 -13.15 14.62
CA LEU A 230 -1.61 -13.80 13.95
C LEU A 230 -2.89 -13.78 14.81
N GLY A 231 -2.98 -12.89 15.80
CA GLY A 231 -4.12 -12.75 16.70
C GLY A 231 -3.78 -11.91 17.93
N ILE A 232 -4.78 -11.37 18.61
CA ILE A 232 -4.60 -10.63 19.88
C ILE A 232 -5.52 -11.13 20.97
N LYS A 233 -5.01 -11.16 22.21
CA LYS A 233 -5.77 -11.54 23.41
C LYS A 233 -6.48 -12.89 23.18
N ASN A 234 -7.81 -12.89 23.14
CA ASN A 234 -8.65 -14.08 22.95
C ASN A 234 -9.08 -14.29 21.49
N TYR A 235 -8.65 -13.42 20.57
CA TYR A 235 -8.98 -13.53 19.15
C TYR A 235 -7.88 -14.29 18.41
N ASP A 236 -8.27 -15.41 17.82
CA ASP A 236 -7.54 -16.04 16.73
C ASP A 236 -8.02 -15.45 15.40
N VAL A 237 -7.12 -14.87 14.60
CA VAL A 237 -7.50 -14.28 13.32
C VAL A 237 -8.06 -15.31 12.33
N PHE A 238 -7.65 -16.58 12.45
CA PHE A 238 -8.14 -17.67 11.59
C PHE A 238 -9.63 -17.89 11.78
N ASP A 239 -10.13 -17.83 13.02
CA ASP A 239 -11.56 -17.95 13.32
C ASP A 239 -12.38 -16.78 12.77
N LEU A 240 -11.78 -15.60 12.64
CA LEU A 240 -12.44 -14.42 12.09
C LEU A 240 -12.50 -14.45 10.58
N TRP A 241 -11.49 -15.02 9.92
CA TRP A 241 -11.48 -15.19 8.46
C TRP A 241 -12.39 -16.32 7.98
N ARG A 242 -12.75 -17.27 8.85
CA ARG A 242 -13.60 -18.41 8.46
C ARG A 242 -14.87 -17.97 7.74
N GLY A 243 -15.11 -18.56 6.57
CA GLY A 243 -16.34 -18.37 5.78
C GLY A 243 -16.36 -17.14 4.87
N PHE A 244 -15.30 -16.32 4.86
CA PHE A 244 -15.19 -15.24 3.88
C PHE A 244 -14.90 -15.77 2.48
N LYS A 245 -15.42 -15.07 1.46
CA LYS A 245 -15.28 -15.41 0.04
C LYS A 245 -13.83 -15.42 -0.40
N SER A 246 -13.08 -14.37 -0.07
CA SER A 246 -11.66 -14.32 -0.40
C SER A 246 -10.83 -13.61 0.65
N LEU A 247 -9.60 -14.09 0.82
CA LEU A 247 -8.58 -13.51 1.69
C LEU A 247 -7.25 -13.45 0.93
N ARG A 248 -6.70 -12.25 0.81
CA ARG A 248 -5.36 -12.01 0.27
C ARG A 248 -4.47 -11.39 1.35
N ILE A 249 -3.28 -11.94 1.54
CA ILE A 249 -2.30 -11.45 2.50
C ILE A 249 -1.03 -11.05 1.75
N GLY A 250 -0.72 -9.75 1.77
CA GLY A 250 0.59 -9.20 1.45
C GLY A 250 1.44 -9.08 2.71
N ALA A 251 2.39 -9.98 2.92
CA ALA A 251 3.36 -9.87 4.00
C ALA A 251 4.35 -8.73 3.70
N SER A 252 4.35 -7.70 4.54
CA SER A 252 5.23 -6.54 4.42
C SER A 252 6.64 -6.89 4.87
N LEU A 253 7.44 -7.43 3.95
CA LEU A 253 8.80 -7.93 4.20
C LEU A 253 9.75 -7.35 3.15
N ASP A 254 10.87 -6.77 3.59
CA ASP A 254 11.77 -6.00 2.73
C ASP A 254 13.14 -6.67 2.54
N GLY A 255 13.31 -7.88 3.10
CA GLY A 255 14.52 -8.70 3.09
C GLY A 255 14.44 -9.85 4.11
N SER A 256 15.38 -10.79 4.04
CA SER A 256 15.52 -11.93 4.95
C SER A 256 16.55 -11.69 6.06
N GLY A 257 16.46 -12.48 7.14
CA GLY A 257 17.42 -12.49 8.24
C GLY A 257 17.72 -11.10 8.81
N SER A 258 19.00 -10.82 9.05
CA SER A 258 19.47 -9.55 9.60
C SER A 258 19.16 -8.34 8.72
N ARG A 259 19.05 -8.51 7.39
CA ARG A 259 18.63 -7.43 6.48
C ARG A 259 17.19 -7.03 6.72
N GLY A 260 16.29 -8.02 6.79
CA GLY A 260 14.88 -7.78 7.13
C GLY A 260 14.72 -7.13 8.50
N GLU A 261 15.44 -7.63 9.51
CA GLU A 261 15.39 -7.11 10.88
C GLU A 261 15.93 -5.68 11.02
N LEU A 262 16.96 -5.31 10.25
CA LEU A 262 17.48 -3.94 10.21
C LEU A 262 16.50 -2.98 9.52
N LEU A 263 15.95 -3.39 8.37
CA LEU A 263 15.01 -2.55 7.60
C LEU A 263 13.71 -2.35 8.39
N ARG A 264 13.25 -3.38 9.09
CA ARG A 264 11.96 -3.42 9.81
C ARG A 264 12.17 -3.66 11.29
N LYS A 265 12.78 -2.70 11.99
CA LYS A 265 13.08 -2.81 13.43
C LYS A 265 11.84 -3.22 14.24
N GLY A 266 11.98 -4.31 14.99
CA GLY A 266 10.90 -5.00 15.71
C GLY A 266 10.52 -6.33 15.06
N GLN A 267 10.90 -6.56 13.81
CA GLN A 267 10.80 -7.86 13.15
C GLN A 267 11.75 -8.87 13.80
N SER A 268 11.30 -10.12 13.86
CA SER A 268 12.12 -11.29 14.16
C SER A 268 11.98 -12.27 13.01
N TRP A 269 13.07 -12.56 12.30
CA TRP A 269 13.02 -13.39 11.10
C TRP A 269 12.48 -14.79 11.37
N GLU A 270 12.88 -15.38 12.50
CA GLU A 270 12.39 -16.67 12.95
C GLU A 270 10.87 -16.68 13.16
N VAL A 271 10.31 -15.60 13.72
CA VAL A 271 8.86 -15.47 13.91
C VAL A 271 8.14 -15.37 12.57
N ILE A 272 8.68 -14.59 11.62
CA ILE A 272 8.10 -14.45 10.27
C ILE A 272 8.03 -15.81 9.57
N VAL A 273 9.13 -16.56 9.54
CA VAL A 273 9.17 -17.89 8.91
C VAL A 273 8.21 -18.86 9.60
N ARG A 274 8.17 -18.84 10.95
CA ARG A 274 7.25 -19.68 11.73
C ARG A 274 5.78 -19.37 11.42
N ASN A 275 5.40 -18.09 11.39
CA ASN A 275 4.04 -17.67 11.10
C ASN A 275 3.64 -17.99 9.65
N ARG A 276 4.57 -17.87 8.70
CA ARG A 276 4.33 -18.31 7.33
C ARG A 276 4.09 -19.83 7.26
N LYS A 277 4.92 -20.64 7.92
CA LYS A 277 4.72 -22.09 7.98
C LYS A 277 3.37 -22.45 8.61
N LYS A 278 2.97 -21.78 9.69
CA LYS A 278 1.64 -21.94 10.29
C LYS A 278 0.51 -21.69 9.28
N LEU A 279 0.60 -20.64 8.45
CA LEU A 279 -0.38 -20.37 7.40
C LEU A 279 -0.42 -21.44 6.29
N MET A 280 0.68 -22.18 6.07
CA MET A 280 0.74 -23.27 5.10
C MET A 280 0.19 -24.58 5.68
N GLU A 281 0.52 -24.87 6.94
CA GLU A 281 0.09 -26.07 7.68
C GLU A 281 -1.38 -25.99 8.09
N SER A 282 -1.89 -24.79 8.35
CA SER A 282 -3.27 -24.52 8.74
C SER A 282 -3.83 -23.37 7.91
N PRO A 283 -4.13 -23.57 6.61
CA PRO A 283 -4.61 -22.51 5.74
C PRO A 283 -5.96 -21.96 6.23
N PRO A 284 -6.22 -20.64 6.11
CA PRO A 284 -7.50 -20.06 6.47
C PRO A 284 -8.68 -20.72 5.74
N GLU A 285 -9.75 -20.98 6.48
CA GLU A 285 -10.99 -21.59 5.95
C GLU A 285 -11.84 -20.57 5.16
N VAL A 286 -11.37 -20.19 3.98
CA VAL A 286 -12.00 -19.21 3.07
C VAL A 286 -12.25 -19.81 1.68
N GLY A 287 -13.10 -19.17 0.87
CA GLY A 287 -13.37 -19.63 -0.50
C GLY A 287 -12.16 -19.53 -1.43
N TYR A 288 -11.34 -18.48 -1.28
CA TYR A 288 -10.08 -18.30 -1.99
C TYR A 288 -9.04 -17.68 -1.06
N PHE A 289 -7.87 -18.31 -0.96
CA PHE A 289 -6.76 -17.82 -0.15
C PHE A 289 -5.53 -17.56 -1.01
N GLU A 290 -4.93 -16.39 -0.84
CA GLU A 290 -3.68 -16.01 -1.48
C GLU A 290 -2.74 -15.39 -0.45
N PHE A 291 -1.49 -15.82 -0.48
CA PHE A 291 -0.43 -15.24 0.32
C PHE A 291 0.73 -14.87 -0.61
N GLY A 292 1.26 -13.66 -0.43
CA GLY A 292 2.46 -13.21 -1.11
C GLY A 292 3.26 -12.23 -0.25
N VAL A 293 4.41 -11.84 -0.77
CA VAL A 293 5.24 -10.77 -0.18
C VAL A 293 4.90 -9.45 -0.86
N SER A 294 4.77 -8.38 -0.07
CA SER A 294 4.68 -7.00 -0.54
C SER A 294 5.91 -6.25 -0.05
N ALA A 295 6.98 -6.25 -0.84
CA ALA A 295 8.25 -5.64 -0.46
C ALA A 295 8.29 -4.16 -0.80
N THR A 296 8.56 -3.31 0.18
CA THR A 296 8.86 -1.89 -0.06
C THR A 296 10.29 -1.77 -0.57
N VAL A 297 10.45 -1.39 -1.84
CA VAL A 297 11.75 -1.37 -2.53
C VAL A 297 12.25 0.05 -2.73
N GLY A 298 13.44 0.33 -2.23
CA GLY A 298 14.11 1.61 -2.40
C GLY A 298 15.63 1.45 -2.46
N ALA A 299 16.36 2.55 -2.30
CA ALA A 299 17.82 2.53 -2.38
C ALA A 299 18.48 1.57 -1.36
N MET A 300 17.86 1.35 -0.19
CA MET A 300 18.42 0.50 0.87
C MET A 300 18.57 -0.97 0.48
N ASN A 301 17.54 -1.54 -0.16
CA ASN A 301 17.39 -2.99 -0.30
C ASN A 301 17.37 -3.48 -1.75
N VAL A 302 17.34 -2.60 -2.74
CA VAL A 302 17.16 -2.97 -4.15
C VAL A 302 18.15 -4.05 -4.61
N LEU A 303 19.42 -3.99 -4.22
CA LEU A 303 20.42 -4.99 -4.62
C LEU A 303 20.16 -6.38 -4.04
N HIS A 304 19.30 -6.53 -3.03
CA HIS A 304 19.02 -7.81 -2.36
C HIS A 304 17.63 -8.37 -2.61
N ILE A 305 16.71 -7.59 -3.20
CA ILE A 305 15.36 -8.07 -3.50
C ILE A 305 15.35 -9.34 -4.35
N PRO A 306 16.17 -9.50 -5.41
CA PRO A 306 16.22 -10.76 -6.17
C PRO A 306 16.66 -11.96 -5.33
N ASP A 307 17.62 -11.77 -4.41
CA ASP A 307 18.09 -12.85 -3.53
C ASP A 307 17.00 -13.25 -2.56
N PHE A 308 16.32 -12.26 -1.96
CA PHE A 308 15.23 -12.49 -1.02
C PHE A 308 14.04 -13.19 -1.69
N HIS A 309 13.66 -12.75 -2.90
CA HIS A 309 12.60 -13.40 -3.66
C HIS A 309 12.99 -14.86 -3.99
N ARG A 310 14.21 -15.09 -4.46
CA ARG A 310 14.70 -16.46 -4.73
C ARG A 310 14.69 -17.33 -3.48
N GLU A 311 15.20 -16.84 -2.36
CA GLU A 311 15.26 -17.58 -1.10
C GLU A 311 13.88 -18.12 -0.71
N TRP A 312 12.83 -17.31 -0.89
CA TRP A 312 11.47 -17.71 -0.54
C TRP A 312 10.81 -18.64 -1.56
N ILE A 313 11.18 -18.54 -2.85
CA ILE A 313 10.80 -19.53 -3.88
C ILE A 313 11.44 -20.88 -3.54
N ASP A 314 12.77 -20.90 -3.33
CA ASP A 314 13.55 -22.12 -3.12
C ASP A 314 13.14 -22.83 -1.82
N ALA A 315 12.74 -22.07 -0.79
CA ALA A 315 12.20 -22.60 0.46
C ALA A 315 10.73 -23.06 0.37
N GLY A 316 10.07 -22.89 -0.79
CA GLY A 316 8.66 -23.23 -0.99
C GLY A 316 7.68 -22.37 -0.19
N LEU A 317 8.11 -21.19 0.28
CA LEU A 317 7.29 -20.30 1.11
C LEU A 317 6.28 -19.50 0.27
N ILE A 318 6.64 -19.19 -0.97
CA ILE A 318 5.78 -18.53 -1.98
C ILE A 318 6.05 -19.10 -3.38
N PRO A 319 5.08 -19.08 -4.30
CA PRO A 319 5.35 -19.27 -5.71
C PRO A 319 6.03 -18.03 -6.33
N PRO A 320 6.71 -18.16 -7.49
CA PRO A 320 7.45 -17.06 -8.12
C PRO A 320 6.63 -15.82 -8.50
N ASN A 321 5.31 -15.94 -8.64
CA ASN A 321 4.42 -14.82 -8.96
C ASN A 321 3.74 -14.18 -7.73
N ALA A 322 4.10 -14.59 -6.51
CA ALA A 322 3.53 -14.06 -5.27
C ALA A 322 4.49 -13.12 -4.54
N PHE A 323 5.20 -12.27 -5.29
CA PHE A 323 6.10 -11.25 -4.76
C PHE A 323 5.87 -9.93 -5.48
N LEU A 324 5.22 -8.99 -4.79
CA LEU A 324 4.99 -7.64 -5.26
C LEU A 324 6.20 -6.76 -4.91
N ILE A 325 6.86 -6.23 -5.95
CA ILE A 325 7.77 -5.08 -5.79
C ILE A 325 6.90 -3.83 -5.64
N ASN A 326 7.00 -3.16 -4.49
CA ASN A 326 6.34 -1.88 -4.22
C ASN A 326 7.39 -0.76 -4.09
N PRO A 327 7.72 -0.06 -5.20
CA PRO A 327 8.72 0.99 -5.20
C PRO A 327 8.36 2.15 -4.27
N ILE A 328 9.34 2.61 -3.48
CA ILE A 328 9.23 3.87 -2.77
C ILE A 328 9.17 4.99 -3.81
N MET A 329 8.09 5.77 -3.77
CA MET A 329 7.89 6.95 -4.61
C MET A 329 8.11 8.26 -3.84
N ASP A 330 7.97 8.22 -2.51
CA ASP A 330 8.20 9.35 -1.63
C ASP A 330 8.69 8.85 -0.26
N PRO A 331 9.55 9.63 0.43
CA PRO A 331 10.21 10.84 -0.08
C PRO A 331 11.31 10.51 -1.11
N ASN A 332 11.66 11.50 -1.95
CA ASN A 332 12.63 11.35 -3.04
C ASN A 332 13.96 10.71 -2.61
N PHE A 333 14.47 11.07 -1.43
CA PHE A 333 15.75 10.57 -0.94
C PHE A 333 15.75 9.07 -0.60
N LEU A 334 14.60 8.40 -0.52
CA LEU A 334 14.54 6.93 -0.29
C LEU A 334 14.35 6.14 -1.59
N ARG A 335 14.07 6.82 -2.70
CA ARG A 335 13.78 6.18 -3.99
C ARG A 335 15.00 5.48 -4.57
N VAL A 336 14.77 4.46 -5.38
CA VAL A 336 15.84 3.77 -6.14
C VAL A 336 16.53 4.69 -7.16
N ASN A 337 15.84 5.74 -7.59
CA ASN A 337 16.28 6.70 -8.59
C ASN A 337 17.56 7.47 -8.18
N ILE A 338 17.83 7.58 -6.87
CA ILE A 338 19.01 8.28 -6.33
C ILE A 338 20.34 7.57 -6.64
N LEU A 339 20.29 6.31 -7.08
CA LEU A 339 21.51 5.51 -7.25
C LEU A 339 22.38 6.05 -8.40
N PRO A 340 23.71 6.11 -8.22
CA PRO A 340 24.62 6.36 -9.33
C PRO A 340 24.52 5.29 -10.41
N ARG A 341 24.89 5.66 -11.64
CA ARG A 341 24.82 4.77 -12.82
C ARG A 341 25.47 3.40 -12.58
N GLU A 342 26.65 3.37 -11.97
CA GLU A 342 27.38 2.13 -11.67
C GLU A 342 26.59 1.17 -10.76
N TYR A 343 25.79 1.68 -9.84
CA TYR A 343 24.93 0.88 -8.96
C TYR A 343 23.64 0.47 -9.67
N LYS A 344 23.06 1.35 -10.51
CA LYS A 344 21.91 1.01 -11.37
C LYS A 344 22.25 -0.13 -12.34
N ASP A 345 23.45 -0.11 -12.93
CA ASP A 345 23.94 -1.19 -13.81
C ASP A 345 24.05 -2.53 -13.05
N GLN A 346 24.50 -2.52 -11.78
CA GLN A 346 24.54 -3.72 -10.93
C GLN A 346 23.14 -4.25 -10.62
N VAL A 347 22.20 -3.37 -10.26
CA VAL A 347 20.79 -3.72 -10.03
C VAL A 347 20.22 -4.38 -11.28
N GLU A 348 20.34 -3.74 -12.44
CA GLU A 348 19.77 -4.26 -13.69
C GLU A 348 20.35 -5.63 -14.06
N LYS A 349 21.67 -5.81 -13.97
CA LYS A 349 22.32 -7.10 -14.23
C LYS A 349 21.77 -8.20 -13.32
N LYS A 350 21.62 -7.90 -12.03
CA LYS A 350 21.14 -8.87 -11.03
C LYS A 350 19.68 -9.24 -11.25
N TYR A 351 18.82 -8.24 -11.46
CA TYR A 351 17.41 -8.45 -11.74
C TYR A 351 17.19 -9.24 -13.02
N LYS A 352 17.81 -8.86 -14.14
CA LYS A 352 17.68 -9.57 -15.42
C LYS A 352 18.13 -11.03 -15.32
N THR A 353 19.17 -11.31 -14.52
CA THR A 353 19.61 -12.69 -14.27
C THR A 353 18.56 -13.47 -13.49
N PHE A 354 18.08 -12.92 -12.37
CA PHE A 354 17.02 -13.52 -11.57
C PHE A 354 15.74 -13.76 -12.38
N MET A 355 15.30 -12.78 -13.18
CA MET A 355 14.09 -12.87 -13.99
C MET A 355 14.16 -13.99 -15.02
N ARG A 356 15.29 -14.15 -15.72
CA ARG A 356 15.48 -15.25 -16.68
C ARG A 356 15.42 -16.62 -16.00
N GLU A 357 15.97 -16.73 -14.81
CA GLU A 357 16.09 -18.01 -14.10
C GLU A 357 14.81 -18.40 -13.34
N CYS A 358 14.12 -17.43 -12.72
CA CYS A 358 12.96 -17.71 -11.86
C CYS A 358 11.61 -17.29 -12.44
N LEU A 359 11.59 -16.29 -13.33
CA LEU A 359 10.34 -15.63 -13.75
C LEU A 359 9.98 -15.86 -15.22
N SER A 360 10.78 -16.58 -16.01
CA SER A 360 10.52 -16.82 -17.44
C SER A 360 9.16 -17.48 -17.73
N GLY A 361 8.59 -18.24 -16.78
CA GLY A 361 7.25 -18.83 -16.87
C GLY A 361 6.11 -17.94 -16.39
N TYR A 362 6.41 -16.73 -15.88
CA TYR A 362 5.48 -15.85 -15.19
C TYR A 362 5.45 -14.48 -15.85
N ALA A 363 4.80 -14.39 -17.02
CA ALA A 363 4.85 -13.21 -17.88
C ALA A 363 4.44 -11.90 -17.19
N GLU A 364 3.38 -11.91 -16.37
CA GLU A 364 2.92 -10.72 -15.64
C GLU A 364 3.98 -10.24 -14.64
N THR A 365 4.48 -11.12 -13.77
CA THR A 365 5.54 -10.80 -12.80
C THR A 365 6.84 -10.40 -13.48
N TYR A 366 7.19 -11.03 -14.60
CA TYR A 366 8.35 -10.64 -15.40
C TYR A 366 8.19 -9.19 -15.91
N GLN A 367 7.01 -8.82 -16.40
CA GLN A 367 6.73 -7.46 -16.87
C GLN A 367 6.75 -6.42 -15.74
N GLU A 368 6.28 -6.78 -14.54
CA GLU A 368 6.38 -5.92 -13.35
C GLU A 368 7.84 -5.63 -12.98
N TYR A 369 8.71 -6.63 -13.02
CA TYR A 369 10.14 -6.44 -12.78
C TYR A 369 10.81 -5.59 -13.87
N GLU A 370 10.47 -5.79 -15.16
CA GLU A 370 10.92 -4.92 -16.25
C GLU A 370 10.46 -3.47 -16.05
N ALA A 371 9.22 -3.27 -15.62
CA ALA A 371 8.66 -1.94 -15.36
C ALA A 371 9.33 -1.25 -14.16
N PHE A 372 9.65 -2.00 -13.10
CA PHE A 372 10.48 -1.51 -12.00
C PHE A 372 11.87 -1.04 -12.47
N LEU A 373 12.55 -1.83 -13.32
CA LEU A 373 13.84 -1.43 -13.88
C LEU A 373 13.73 -0.15 -14.72
N ARG A 374 12.68 0.00 -15.54
CA ARG A 374 12.43 1.25 -16.25
C ARG A 374 12.23 2.42 -15.29
N LEU A 375 11.41 2.25 -14.25
CA LEU A 375 11.19 3.27 -13.22
C LEU A 375 12.49 3.71 -12.53
N MET A 376 13.43 2.80 -12.28
CA MET A 376 14.74 3.14 -11.69
C MET A 376 15.59 4.06 -12.60
N TRP A 377 15.48 3.88 -13.91
CA TRP A 377 16.19 4.66 -14.91
C TRP A 377 15.49 5.98 -15.28
N GLU A 378 14.20 6.09 -14.99
CA GLU A 378 13.50 7.38 -15.05
C GLU A 378 14.08 8.33 -14.01
N HIS A 379 14.10 9.64 -14.29
CA HIS A 379 14.46 10.72 -13.36
C HIS A 379 15.72 10.51 -12.50
N ASP A 380 16.84 11.16 -12.85
CA ASP A 380 18.01 11.18 -11.97
C ASP A 380 17.71 12.00 -10.70
N LEU A 381 17.91 11.38 -9.54
CA LEU A 381 17.69 11.97 -8.21
C LEU A 381 18.96 11.86 -7.33
N GLN A 382 20.14 11.71 -7.94
CA GLN A 382 21.41 11.57 -7.22
C GLN A 382 21.72 12.74 -6.28
N GLU A 383 21.15 13.92 -6.50
CA GLU A 383 21.27 15.07 -5.59
C GLU A 383 20.77 14.78 -4.17
N TYR A 384 19.93 13.76 -3.98
CA TYR A 384 19.43 13.35 -2.67
C TYR A 384 20.33 12.35 -1.92
N LEU A 385 21.45 11.90 -2.51
CA LEU A 385 22.39 10.98 -1.84
C LEU A 385 22.90 11.51 -0.49
N PRO A 386 23.26 12.81 -0.31
CA PRO A 386 23.62 13.34 1.00
C PRO A 386 22.49 13.20 2.02
N THR A 387 21.26 13.56 1.66
CA THR A 387 20.09 13.43 2.55
C THR A 387 19.80 11.97 2.90
N TYR A 388 19.92 11.07 1.93
CA TYR A 388 19.78 9.63 2.14
C TYR A 388 20.77 9.11 3.17
N PHE A 389 22.07 9.39 3.00
CA PHE A 389 23.09 8.87 3.91
C PHE A 389 23.09 9.57 5.28
N TRP A 390 22.72 10.85 5.34
CA TRP A 390 22.40 11.53 6.61
C TRP A 390 21.27 10.81 7.35
N TRP A 391 20.20 10.45 6.66
CA TRP A 391 19.07 9.72 7.24
C TRP A 391 19.48 8.34 7.76
N ILE A 392 20.22 7.55 6.97
CA ILE A 392 20.72 6.23 7.40
C ILE A 392 21.60 6.34 8.64
N LYS A 393 22.56 7.28 8.66
CA LYS A 393 23.46 7.52 9.80
C LYS A 393 22.67 7.94 11.05
N THR A 394 21.71 8.83 10.89
CA THR A 394 20.85 9.30 11.99
C THR A 394 20.07 8.16 12.62
N LEU A 395 19.53 7.23 11.81
CA LEU A 395 18.84 6.05 12.31
C LEU A 395 19.80 5.05 12.98
N ASP A 396 20.98 4.84 12.42
CA ASP A 396 22.02 4.00 13.02
C ASP A 396 22.39 4.50 14.43
N GLU A 397 22.68 5.79 14.55
CA GLU A 397 23.01 6.46 15.82
C GLU A 397 21.83 6.44 16.80
N SER A 398 20.61 6.65 16.31
CA SER A 398 19.40 6.61 17.13
C SER A 398 19.16 5.23 17.73
N ARG A 399 19.41 4.16 16.96
CA ARG A 399 19.05 2.79 17.28
C ARG A 399 20.19 1.92 17.81
N GLY A 400 21.43 2.42 17.78
CA GLY A 400 22.63 1.63 18.05
C GLY A 400 22.84 0.53 17.00
N GLU A 401 22.55 0.85 15.74
CA GLU A 401 22.61 -0.07 14.60
C GLU A 401 23.78 0.29 13.68
N ASN A 402 24.12 -0.63 12.76
CA ASN A 402 25.16 -0.40 11.75
C ASN A 402 24.68 -0.92 10.38
N PHE A 403 24.27 0.01 9.53
CA PHE A 403 23.75 -0.29 8.20
C PHE A 403 24.79 -0.95 7.30
N VAL A 404 26.02 -0.43 7.25
CA VAL A 404 27.09 -0.94 6.38
C VAL A 404 27.65 -2.29 6.82
N GLN A 405 27.40 -2.70 8.07
CA GLN A 405 27.69 -4.07 8.51
C GLN A 405 26.76 -5.09 7.86
N VAL A 406 25.49 -4.71 7.63
CA VAL A 406 24.44 -5.58 7.08
C VAL A 406 24.35 -5.45 5.55
N PHE A 407 24.64 -4.26 5.03
CA PHE A 407 24.64 -3.90 3.61
C PHE A 407 26.01 -3.34 3.19
N PRO A 408 27.07 -4.17 3.16
CA PRO A 408 28.44 -3.72 2.90
C PRO A 408 28.67 -3.15 1.50
N GLU A 409 27.82 -3.49 0.53
CA GLU A 409 27.87 -2.94 -0.83
C GLU A 409 27.62 -1.42 -0.86
N TRP A 410 26.98 -0.85 0.17
CA TRP A 410 26.79 0.59 0.27
C TRP A 410 27.92 1.33 0.98
N LYS A 411 28.96 0.62 1.46
CA LYS A 411 30.01 1.19 2.31
C LYS A 411 30.74 2.35 1.64
N GLU A 412 31.05 2.26 0.36
CA GLU A 412 31.77 3.32 -0.36
C GLU A 412 30.94 4.61 -0.41
N LEU A 413 29.67 4.51 -0.85
CA LEU A 413 28.77 5.65 -0.89
C LEU A 413 28.51 6.21 0.51
N PHE A 414 28.36 5.34 1.51
CA PHE A 414 28.18 5.75 2.89
C PHE A 414 29.37 6.58 3.38
N LEU A 415 30.61 6.12 3.19
CA LEU A 415 31.80 6.87 3.61
C LEU A 415 31.95 8.20 2.86
N LYS A 416 31.47 8.27 1.60
CA LYS A 416 31.53 9.47 0.78
C LYS A 416 30.51 10.54 1.22
N TYR A 417 29.28 10.14 1.54
CA TYR A 417 28.14 11.04 1.72
C TYR A 417 27.64 11.17 3.17
N ALA A 418 27.90 10.21 4.07
CA ALA A 418 27.45 10.22 5.46
C ALA A 418 28.31 11.11 6.38
N LYS A 419 28.68 12.32 5.90
CA LYS A 419 29.50 13.27 6.65
C LYS A 419 28.73 13.84 7.83
#